data_AF-A0A7V2QFA2-F1
#
_entry.id   AF-A0A7V2QFA2-F1
#
_cell.length_a   1.000
_cell.length_b   1.000
_cell.length_c   1.000
_cell.angle_alpha   90.00
_cell.angle_beta   90.00
_cell.angle_gamma   90.00
#
_symmetry.space_group_name_H-M   'P 1'
#
loop_
_entity.id
_entity.type
_entity.pdbx_description
1 polymer ?
#
loop_
_entity_poly.entity_id
_entity_poly.type
_entity_poly.pdbx_seq_one_letter_code
_entity_poly.pdbx_strand_id
1 'polypeptide(L)'
;MDKRKRRGWRGFLIRGDRLHPLWRAAIYLLLLLGAEVFGGLLLGLLYAIGLLLLGGPQRIGEALLGDGVPRTVFLGLGWWRLAVALGLALILGRFLDKEPLETMGLDRRRAGRDGLLGALFGLGTMGAIGGLFVALRWASPTRGSAGWVGLLLDVVALLPAAAAEEIAFRGYLQRAFGEWRGPVVGVLVSSLIFALFHALNPHVNPIGLLNILLAGVVFAVSVERTGTLWLATGYHFLWNLTQGTILGMPVSGMAWQGLLDLSPRGPAVWTGGPFGPEGGLTATLVLLLSLIPLWLLTRRPATVAVACRNQRAAVEAAFGPLPAVHHRLDVGPRLFQDLALAPTRGRMGEVVLLLRRADGQVLLHTKSFYPPGTYRLPSGGIRPNETVMDAARREAAEETGLSARELHPLGLVTYTLRDGRRRCFFHSWLVVADVEGEPNANDGDERIAGFRWVGPDELLQVPEALRTLPTEWGGWGRFRALAHEAAARWLSITQDARRRRQEEVDGDRVRADRRAEAGAAAGPSVRRGGDPTGGDGVRRA
;
A
#
# COMPACT_ATOMS: atom_id res chain seq x y z
N MET A 1 -38.98 16.98 -16.09
CA MET A 1 -38.57 15.69 -16.68
C MET A 1 -37.19 15.30 -16.13
N ASP A 2 -37.09 14.09 -15.59
CA ASP A 2 -36.24 13.69 -14.46
C ASP A 2 -34.73 13.51 -14.78
N LYS A 3 -33.87 14.26 -14.06
CA LYS A 3 -32.39 14.12 -14.11
C LYS A 3 -31.90 12.75 -13.60
N ARG A 4 -32.75 11.93 -12.97
CA ARG A 4 -32.40 10.56 -12.57
C ARG A 4 -32.37 9.56 -13.74
N LYS A 5 -33.12 9.77 -14.82
CA LYS A 5 -33.18 8.81 -15.95
C LYS A 5 -31.99 8.87 -16.91
N ARG A 6 -31.22 9.98 -16.97
CA ARG A 6 -30.01 10.08 -17.82
C ARG A 6 -28.76 9.38 -17.24
N ARG A 7 -28.85 8.80 -16.04
CA ARG A 7 -27.79 7.95 -15.46
C ARG A 7 -27.80 6.50 -15.99
N GLY A 8 -28.88 6.04 -16.63
CA GLY A 8 -29.13 4.62 -16.92
C GLY A 8 -28.09 3.93 -17.80
N TRP A 9 -27.80 4.47 -18.99
CA TRP A 9 -26.92 3.81 -19.98
C TRP A 9 -25.47 4.30 -19.95
N ARG A 10 -25.27 5.63 -19.91
CA ARG A 10 -23.91 6.20 -19.84
C ARG A 10 -23.20 5.85 -18.55
N GLY A 11 -23.89 5.76 -17.42
CA GLY A 11 -23.29 5.36 -16.13
C GLY A 11 -22.97 3.87 -16.04
N PHE A 12 -23.65 3.04 -16.84
CA PHE A 12 -23.42 1.60 -16.95
C PHE A 12 -22.22 1.29 -17.85
N LEU A 13 -22.03 2.05 -18.93
CA LEU A 13 -20.89 1.90 -19.84
C LEU A 13 -19.64 2.65 -19.38
N ILE A 14 -19.80 3.86 -18.84
CA ILE A 14 -18.72 4.81 -18.56
C ILE A 14 -18.82 5.29 -17.11
N ARG A 15 -17.70 5.23 -16.38
CA ARG A 15 -17.59 5.79 -15.02
C ARG A 15 -16.45 6.79 -14.97
N GLY A 16 -16.81 8.07 -14.84
CA GLY A 16 -15.81 9.12 -15.06
C GLY A 16 -15.38 9.12 -16.53
N ASP A 17 -14.08 9.26 -16.83
CA ASP A 17 -13.53 9.31 -18.21
C ASP A 17 -13.17 7.93 -18.77
N ARG A 18 -13.45 6.88 -18.00
CA ARG A 18 -13.00 5.52 -18.30
C ARG A 18 -14.20 4.61 -18.48
N LEU A 19 -13.97 3.54 -19.20
CA LEU A 19 -14.91 2.43 -19.30
C LEU A 19 -15.22 1.91 -17.88
N HIS A 20 -16.48 1.55 -17.62
CA HIS A 20 -16.90 1.06 -16.32
C HIS A 20 -16.07 -0.17 -15.89
N PRO A 21 -15.66 -0.30 -14.61
CA PRO A 21 -14.82 -1.40 -14.15
C PRO A 21 -15.26 -2.80 -14.56
N LEU A 22 -16.58 -3.05 -14.54
CA LEU A 22 -17.17 -4.31 -15.00
C LEU A 22 -16.82 -4.64 -16.46
N TRP A 23 -16.91 -3.66 -17.36
CA TRP A 23 -16.61 -3.87 -18.77
C TRP A 23 -15.12 -4.01 -19.04
N ARG A 24 -14.28 -3.32 -18.26
CA ARG A 24 -12.83 -3.49 -18.33
C ARG A 24 -12.42 -4.91 -17.92
N ALA A 25 -13.00 -5.39 -16.82
CA ALA A 25 -12.83 -6.78 -16.37
C ALA A 25 -13.37 -7.79 -17.41
N ALA A 26 -14.54 -7.54 -17.99
CA ALA A 26 -15.11 -8.41 -19.03
C ALA A 26 -14.24 -8.47 -20.29
N ILE A 27 -13.75 -7.33 -20.79
CA ILE A 27 -12.83 -7.27 -21.93
C ILE A 27 -11.54 -8.01 -21.59
N TYR A 28 -10.97 -7.78 -20.40
CA TYR A 28 -9.76 -8.47 -19.96
C TYR A 28 -9.96 -9.99 -19.94
N LEU A 29 -11.07 -10.48 -19.36
CA LEU A 29 -11.39 -11.91 -19.31
C LEU A 29 -11.61 -12.52 -20.70
N LEU A 30 -12.30 -11.81 -21.60
CA LEU A 30 -12.52 -12.27 -22.97
C LEU A 30 -11.20 -12.37 -23.75
N LEU A 31 -10.33 -11.36 -23.64
CA LEU A 31 -9.02 -11.36 -24.27
C LEU A 31 -8.11 -12.43 -23.67
N LEU A 32 -8.14 -12.59 -22.34
CA LEU A 32 -7.38 -13.62 -21.64
C LEU A 32 -7.82 -15.00 -22.13
N LEU A 33 -9.11 -15.32 -22.10
CA LEU A 33 -9.64 -16.60 -22.56
C LEU A 33 -9.32 -16.86 -24.04
N GLY A 34 -9.50 -15.86 -24.90
CA GLY A 34 -9.17 -15.98 -26.32
C GLY A 34 -7.68 -16.26 -26.55
N ALA A 35 -6.81 -15.58 -25.81
CA ALA A 35 -5.36 -15.81 -25.87
C ALA A 35 -4.95 -17.17 -25.30
N GLU A 36 -5.60 -17.67 -24.25
CA GLU A 36 -5.36 -19.01 -23.70
C GLU A 36 -5.74 -20.11 -24.71
N VAL A 37 -6.91 -19.99 -25.34
CA VAL A 37 -7.35 -20.93 -26.39
C VAL A 37 -6.38 -20.90 -27.57
N PHE A 38 -6.00 -19.70 -28.04
CA PHE A 38 -5.05 -19.55 -29.13
C PHE A 38 -3.69 -20.16 -28.80
N GLY A 39 -3.14 -19.88 -27.62
CA GLY A 39 -1.85 -20.41 -27.18
C GLY A 39 -1.86 -21.93 -27.06
N GLY A 40 -2.94 -22.51 -26.52
CA GLY A 40 -3.13 -23.96 -26.45
C GLY A 40 -3.13 -24.63 -27.82
N LEU A 41 -3.90 -24.08 -28.77
CA LEU A 41 -3.95 -24.59 -30.14
C LEU A 41 -2.60 -24.45 -30.85
N LEU A 42 -1.93 -23.30 -30.70
CA LEU A 42 -0.63 -23.04 -31.31
C LEU A 42 0.45 -23.99 -30.78
N LEU A 43 0.58 -24.11 -29.46
CA LEU A 43 1.57 -24.98 -28.83
C LEU A 43 1.29 -26.46 -29.10
N GLY A 44 0.01 -26.86 -29.12
CA GLY A 44 -0.39 -28.21 -29.52
C GLY A 44 -0.02 -28.53 -30.96
N LEU A 45 -0.25 -27.59 -31.90
CA LEU A 45 0.14 -27.74 -33.30
C LEU A 45 1.66 -27.83 -33.45
N LEU A 46 2.41 -26.94 -32.80
CA LEU A 46 3.89 -26.96 -32.83
C LEU A 46 4.44 -28.27 -32.26
N TYR A 47 3.83 -28.80 -31.20
CA TYR A 47 4.20 -30.09 -30.63
C TYR A 47 3.91 -31.24 -31.60
N ALA A 48 2.74 -31.26 -32.24
CA ALA A 48 2.38 -32.27 -33.25
C ALA A 48 3.33 -32.24 -34.46
N ILE A 49 3.70 -31.04 -34.94
CA ILE A 49 4.72 -30.88 -36.00
C ILE A 49 6.06 -31.43 -35.53
N GLY A 50 6.49 -31.12 -34.30
CA GLY A 50 7.73 -31.65 -33.74
C GLY A 50 7.74 -33.19 -33.68
N LEU A 51 6.64 -33.81 -33.26
CA LEU A 51 6.49 -35.27 -33.26
C LEU A 51 6.56 -35.85 -34.68
N LEU A 52 5.89 -35.20 -35.63
CA LEU A 52 5.92 -35.61 -37.04
C LEU A 52 7.34 -35.62 -37.59
N LEU A 53 8.09 -34.54 -37.35
CA LEU A 53 9.46 -34.37 -37.85
C LEU A 53 10.46 -35.33 -37.20
N LEU A 54 10.28 -35.63 -35.91
CA LEU A 54 11.24 -36.44 -35.15
C LEU A 54 10.92 -37.94 -35.13
N GLY A 55 9.70 -38.34 -35.47
CA GLY A 55 9.29 -39.75 -35.35
C GLY A 55 8.06 -40.17 -36.15
N GLY A 56 7.60 -39.36 -37.09
CA GLY A 56 6.50 -39.71 -37.99
C GLY A 56 5.09 -39.64 -37.37
N PRO A 57 4.05 -39.95 -38.16
CA PRO A 57 2.65 -39.79 -37.75
C PRO A 57 2.21 -40.72 -36.61
N GLN A 58 2.90 -41.85 -36.41
CA GLN A 58 2.59 -42.81 -35.34
C GLN A 58 2.73 -42.18 -33.95
N ARG A 59 3.76 -41.34 -33.74
CA ARG A 59 3.96 -40.64 -32.46
C ARG A 59 2.88 -39.62 -32.15
N ILE A 60 2.25 -39.04 -33.17
CA ILE A 60 1.08 -38.17 -32.98
C ILE A 60 -0.09 -39.01 -32.47
N GLY A 61 -0.32 -40.19 -33.07
CA GLY A 61 -1.31 -41.14 -32.61
C GLY A 61 -1.11 -41.54 -31.15
N GLU A 62 0.12 -41.91 -30.77
CA GLU A 62 0.49 -42.23 -29.38
C GLU A 62 0.25 -41.05 -28.43
N ALA A 63 0.61 -39.83 -28.84
CA ALA A 63 0.42 -38.64 -28.01
C ALA A 63 -1.07 -38.26 -27.86
N LEU A 64 -1.90 -38.49 -28.89
CA LEU A 64 -3.35 -38.27 -28.81
C LEU A 64 -4.08 -39.32 -27.98
N LEU A 65 -3.55 -40.54 -27.94
CA LEU A 65 -4.06 -41.65 -27.13
C LEU A 65 -3.51 -41.63 -25.70
N GLY A 66 -2.44 -40.88 -25.44
CA GLY A 66 -1.84 -40.72 -24.12
C GLY A 66 -2.71 -39.85 -23.21
N ASP A 67 -2.72 -40.19 -21.92
CA ASP A 67 -3.44 -39.42 -20.92
C ASP A 67 -2.67 -38.13 -20.55
N GLY A 68 -3.32 -36.98 -20.78
CA GLY A 68 -2.87 -35.68 -20.28
C GLY A 68 -1.99 -34.87 -21.23
N VAL A 69 -1.64 -33.65 -20.79
CA VAL A 69 -0.83 -32.71 -21.58
C VAL A 69 0.65 -33.05 -21.42
N PRO A 70 1.43 -33.21 -22.52
CA PRO A 70 2.85 -33.46 -22.44
C PRO A 70 3.58 -32.37 -21.65
N ARG A 71 4.56 -32.75 -20.81
CA ARG A 71 5.31 -31.81 -19.96
C ARG A 71 5.91 -30.63 -20.73
N THR A 72 6.38 -30.84 -21.95
CA THR A 72 6.94 -29.79 -22.82
C THR A 72 5.88 -28.76 -23.23
N VAL A 73 4.66 -29.21 -23.53
CA VAL A 73 3.52 -28.34 -23.84
C VAL A 73 3.08 -27.60 -22.58
N PHE A 74 3.02 -28.28 -21.44
CA PHE A 74 2.69 -27.66 -20.15
C PHE A 74 3.67 -26.53 -19.76
N LEU A 75 4.97 -26.75 -19.95
CA LEU A 75 6.00 -25.71 -19.78
C LEU A 75 5.75 -24.51 -20.69
N GLY A 76 5.52 -24.75 -21.99
CA GLY A 76 5.22 -23.69 -22.96
C GLY A 76 3.97 -22.90 -22.57
N LEU A 77 2.94 -23.57 -22.08
CA LEU A 77 1.69 -22.96 -21.63
C LEU A 77 1.89 -22.04 -20.42
N GLY A 78 2.73 -22.43 -19.45
CA GLY A 78 3.02 -21.57 -18.28
C GLY A 78 3.66 -20.24 -18.67
N TRP A 79 4.63 -20.26 -19.59
CA TRP A 79 5.27 -19.05 -20.10
C TRP A 79 4.35 -18.22 -20.99
N TRP A 80 3.56 -18.88 -21.83
CA TRP A 80 2.52 -18.23 -22.64
C TRP A 80 1.54 -17.46 -21.75
N ARG A 81 0.99 -18.12 -20.72
CA ARG A 81 0.09 -17.53 -19.73
C ARG A 81 0.68 -16.29 -19.07
N LEU A 82 1.95 -16.36 -18.65
CA LEU A 82 2.62 -15.22 -18.04
C LEU A 82 2.75 -14.06 -19.02
N ALA A 83 3.18 -14.34 -20.26
CA ALA A 83 3.32 -13.32 -21.30
C ALA A 83 1.98 -12.66 -21.64
N VAL A 84 0.91 -13.44 -21.75
CA VAL A 84 -0.46 -12.96 -22.00
C VAL A 84 -0.98 -12.14 -20.81
N ALA A 85 -0.92 -12.67 -19.60
CA ALA A 85 -1.42 -12.00 -18.41
C ALA A 85 -0.72 -10.65 -18.20
N LEU A 86 0.61 -10.62 -18.30
CA LEU A 86 1.42 -9.41 -18.20
C LEU A 86 1.16 -8.46 -19.37
N GLY A 87 1.13 -8.98 -20.60
CA GLY A 87 0.87 -8.19 -21.81
C GLY A 87 -0.50 -7.52 -21.80
N LEU A 88 -1.55 -8.26 -21.46
CA LEU A 88 -2.91 -7.70 -21.32
C LEU A 88 -2.99 -6.71 -20.16
N ALA A 89 -2.37 -7.01 -19.02
CA ALA A 89 -2.36 -6.08 -17.89
C ALA A 89 -1.64 -4.77 -18.26
N LEU A 90 -0.52 -4.86 -18.98
CA LEU A 90 0.23 -3.71 -19.51
C LEU A 90 -0.57 -2.90 -20.53
N ILE A 91 -1.10 -3.56 -21.57
CA ILE A 91 -1.79 -2.91 -22.68
C ILE A 91 -3.09 -2.27 -22.18
N LEU A 92 -3.94 -3.04 -21.49
CA LEU A 92 -5.20 -2.50 -20.97
C LEU A 92 -4.93 -1.50 -19.84
N GLY A 93 -3.95 -1.75 -18.97
CA GLY A 93 -3.50 -0.80 -17.96
C GLY A 93 -3.10 0.56 -18.55
N ARG A 94 -2.30 0.53 -19.62
CA ARG A 94 -1.78 1.74 -20.26
C ARG A 94 -2.81 2.49 -21.10
N PHE A 95 -3.60 1.76 -21.90
CA PHE A 95 -4.48 2.35 -22.92
C PHE A 95 -5.93 2.48 -22.46
N LEU A 96 -6.46 1.46 -21.77
CA LEU A 96 -7.84 1.46 -21.28
C LEU A 96 -7.96 2.12 -19.90
N ASP A 97 -7.05 1.77 -18.99
CA ASP A 97 -7.06 2.27 -17.61
C ASP A 97 -6.27 3.57 -17.44
N LYS A 98 -5.34 3.91 -18.34
CA LYS A 98 -4.45 5.08 -18.19
C LYS A 98 -3.73 5.08 -16.82
N GLU A 99 -3.34 3.91 -16.34
CA GLU A 99 -2.63 3.68 -15.09
C GLU A 99 -1.22 3.16 -15.34
N PRO A 100 -0.24 3.49 -14.48
CA PRO A 100 1.13 3.03 -14.62
C PRO A 100 1.30 1.63 -13.97
N LEU A 101 2.27 0.83 -14.45
CA LEU A 101 2.49 -0.58 -14.06
C LEU A 101 2.68 -0.75 -12.55
N GLU A 102 3.28 0.24 -11.91
CA GLU A 102 3.60 0.29 -10.49
C GLU A 102 2.34 0.13 -9.61
N THR A 103 1.15 0.40 -10.15
CA THR A 103 -0.13 0.21 -9.46
C THR A 103 -0.61 -1.24 -9.42
N MET A 104 0.05 -2.16 -10.13
CA MET A 104 -0.30 -3.59 -10.16
C MET A 104 0.32 -4.38 -8.99
N GLY A 105 1.11 -3.74 -8.12
CA GLY A 105 1.74 -4.42 -6.98
C GLY A 105 3.05 -5.16 -7.32
N LEU A 106 3.67 -4.85 -8.47
CA LEU A 106 4.97 -5.41 -8.89
C LEU A 106 6.16 -4.57 -8.38
N ASP A 107 6.18 -4.24 -7.09
CA ASP A 107 7.27 -3.45 -6.49
C ASP A 107 8.55 -4.29 -6.36
N ARG A 108 9.54 -4.03 -7.19
CA ARG A 108 10.82 -4.75 -7.22
C ARG A 108 11.57 -4.75 -5.89
N ARG A 109 11.41 -3.70 -5.06
CA ARG A 109 12.11 -3.58 -3.77
C ARG A 109 11.60 -4.59 -2.75
N ARG A 110 10.33 -4.98 -2.88
CA ARG A 110 9.67 -5.94 -2.00
C ARG A 110 9.66 -7.35 -2.55
N ALA A 111 10.12 -7.58 -3.78
CA ALA A 111 10.08 -8.88 -4.44
C ALA A 111 10.75 -9.98 -3.60
N GLY A 112 11.96 -9.75 -3.09
CA GLY A 112 12.67 -10.71 -2.26
C GLY A 112 11.95 -11.00 -0.94
N ARG A 113 11.66 -9.97 -0.14
CA ARG A 113 11.06 -10.13 1.19
C ARG A 113 9.64 -10.69 1.15
N ASP A 114 8.76 -10.07 0.36
CA ASP A 114 7.35 -10.46 0.30
C ASP A 114 7.22 -11.82 -0.42
N GLY A 115 8.03 -12.06 -1.47
CA GLY A 115 8.09 -13.34 -2.17
C GLY A 115 8.58 -14.49 -1.30
N LEU A 116 9.65 -14.29 -0.53
CA LEU A 116 10.16 -15.29 0.43
C LEU A 116 9.12 -15.58 1.53
N LEU A 117 8.48 -14.53 2.07
CA LEU A 117 7.43 -14.72 3.06
C LEU A 117 6.28 -15.55 2.47
N GLY A 118 5.83 -15.24 1.25
CA GLY A 118 4.84 -16.04 0.52
C GLY A 118 5.28 -17.48 0.36
N ALA A 119 6.52 -17.72 -0.10
CA ALA A 119 7.08 -19.05 -0.26
C ALA A 119 7.05 -19.86 1.05
N LEU A 120 7.39 -19.25 2.19
CA LEU A 120 7.31 -19.87 3.51
C LEU A 120 5.86 -20.21 3.89
N PHE A 121 4.88 -19.38 3.55
CA PHE A 121 3.46 -19.72 3.73
C PHE A 121 3.04 -20.93 2.88
N GLY A 122 3.41 -20.97 1.61
CA GLY A 122 3.10 -22.09 0.71
C GLY A 122 3.69 -23.40 1.19
N LEU A 123 4.98 -23.39 1.50
CA LEU A 123 5.70 -24.55 2.04
C LEU A 123 5.14 -24.98 3.39
N GLY A 124 4.94 -24.04 4.31
CA GLY A 124 4.48 -24.33 5.67
C GLY A 124 3.06 -24.87 5.72
N THR A 125 2.15 -24.30 4.94
CA THR A 125 0.75 -24.73 4.94
C THR A 125 0.54 -26.07 4.24
N MET A 126 1.12 -26.28 3.06
CA MET A 126 1.03 -27.58 2.39
C MET A 126 1.84 -28.66 3.12
N GLY A 127 2.99 -28.31 3.69
CA GLY A 127 3.76 -29.19 4.57
C GLY A 127 2.97 -29.62 5.82
N ALA A 128 2.20 -28.72 6.43
CA ALA A 128 1.33 -29.06 7.55
C ALA A 128 0.21 -30.04 7.15
N ILE A 129 -0.38 -29.87 5.96
CA ILE A 129 -1.38 -30.81 5.42
C ILE A 129 -0.75 -32.20 5.22
N GLY A 130 0.38 -32.28 4.52
CA GLY A 130 1.09 -33.55 4.29
C GLY A 130 1.53 -34.21 5.60
N GLY A 131 2.09 -33.43 6.53
CA GLY A 131 2.48 -33.90 7.87
C GLY A 131 1.30 -34.45 8.67
N LEU A 132 0.13 -33.81 8.60
CA LEU A 132 -1.09 -34.30 9.25
C LEU A 132 -1.56 -35.62 8.62
N PHE A 133 -1.52 -35.76 7.30
CA PHE A 133 -1.87 -37.02 6.64
C PHE A 133 -0.96 -38.16 7.08
N VAL A 134 0.34 -37.91 7.22
CA VAL A 134 1.28 -38.92 7.75
C VAL A 134 0.98 -39.23 9.22
N ALA A 135 0.78 -38.21 10.06
CA ALA A 135 0.51 -38.38 11.49
C ALA A 135 -0.77 -39.19 11.77
N LEU A 136 -1.82 -38.96 10.97
CA LEU A 136 -3.09 -39.69 11.04
C LEU A 136 -3.06 -41.03 10.30
N ARG A 137 -1.91 -41.44 9.76
CA ARG A 137 -1.73 -42.65 8.95
C ARG A 137 -2.63 -42.69 7.71
N TRP A 138 -3.04 -41.53 7.22
CA TRP A 138 -3.75 -41.35 5.96
C TRP A 138 -2.82 -41.28 4.75
N ALA A 139 -1.51 -41.14 4.97
CA ALA A 139 -0.49 -41.31 3.95
C ALA A 139 0.72 -42.01 4.57
N SER A 140 1.51 -42.70 3.75
CA SER A 140 2.82 -43.21 4.15
C SER A 140 3.83 -42.76 3.10
N PRO A 141 4.83 -41.96 3.46
CA PRO A 141 5.75 -41.39 2.49
C PRO A 141 6.62 -42.50 1.90
N THR A 142 6.60 -42.64 0.57
CA THR A 142 7.52 -43.49 -0.18
C THR A 142 8.38 -42.63 -1.10
N ARG A 143 9.45 -43.21 -1.64
CA ARG A 143 10.30 -42.54 -2.62
C ARG A 143 9.53 -42.38 -3.93
N GLY A 144 9.39 -41.14 -4.38
CA GLY A 144 8.76 -40.81 -5.66
C GLY A 144 9.70 -41.02 -6.85
N SER A 145 9.15 -40.82 -8.05
CA SER A 145 9.87 -41.04 -9.31
C SER A 145 10.49 -39.77 -9.89
N ALA A 146 10.28 -38.59 -9.29
CA ALA A 146 10.87 -37.36 -9.79
C ALA A 146 12.38 -37.30 -9.50
N GLY A 147 13.17 -37.03 -10.53
CA GLY A 147 14.58 -36.66 -10.40
C GLY A 147 14.80 -35.15 -10.34
N TRP A 148 16.04 -34.71 -10.09
CA TRP A 148 16.41 -33.28 -10.00
C TRP A 148 16.06 -32.47 -11.25
N VAL A 149 16.14 -33.08 -12.44
CA VAL A 149 15.73 -32.44 -13.69
C VAL A 149 14.21 -32.19 -13.72
N GLY A 150 13.41 -33.16 -13.27
CA GLY A 150 11.96 -33.01 -13.17
C GLY A 150 11.58 -31.88 -12.22
N LEU A 151 12.26 -31.78 -11.08
CA LEU A 151 12.07 -30.70 -10.13
C LEU A 151 12.38 -29.33 -10.71
N LEU A 152 13.49 -29.19 -11.44
CA LEU A 152 13.83 -27.93 -12.10
C LEU A 152 12.78 -27.53 -13.15
N LEU A 153 12.29 -28.50 -13.93
CA LEU A 153 11.23 -28.26 -14.92
C LEU A 153 9.93 -27.82 -14.25
N ASP A 154 9.53 -28.45 -13.15
CA ASP A 154 8.34 -28.06 -12.40
C ASP A 154 8.44 -26.64 -11.85
N VAL A 155 9.62 -26.22 -11.35
CA VAL A 155 9.85 -24.83 -10.92
C VAL A 155 9.65 -23.85 -12.09
N VAL A 156 10.22 -24.18 -13.25
CA VAL A 156 10.12 -23.35 -14.47
C VAL A 156 8.70 -23.35 -15.06
N ALA A 157 7.87 -24.35 -14.77
CA ALA A 157 6.47 -24.40 -15.18
C ALA A 157 5.54 -23.66 -14.21
N LEU A 158 5.64 -23.99 -12.92
CA LEU A 158 4.68 -23.58 -11.90
C LEU A 158 4.87 -22.12 -11.46
N LEU A 159 6.09 -21.59 -11.45
CA LEU A 159 6.30 -20.19 -11.07
C LEU A 159 5.68 -19.22 -12.09
N PRO A 160 5.91 -19.35 -13.41
CA PRO A 160 5.22 -18.53 -14.40
C PRO A 160 3.71 -18.70 -14.38
N ALA A 161 3.21 -19.94 -14.19
CA ALA A 161 1.78 -20.20 -14.10
C ALA A 161 1.14 -19.47 -12.90
N ALA A 162 1.71 -19.63 -11.70
CA ALA A 162 1.23 -18.94 -10.50
C ALA A 162 1.32 -17.42 -10.66
N ALA A 163 2.43 -16.90 -11.21
CA ALA A 163 2.58 -15.48 -11.47
C ALA A 163 1.53 -14.94 -12.46
N ALA A 164 1.24 -15.69 -13.54
CA ALA A 164 0.24 -15.32 -14.52
C ALA A 164 -1.16 -15.19 -13.89
N GLU A 165 -1.55 -16.17 -13.08
CA GLU A 165 -2.83 -16.17 -12.38
C GLU A 165 -2.90 -15.02 -11.37
N GLU A 166 -1.88 -14.80 -10.56
CA GLU A 166 -1.88 -13.69 -9.60
C GLU A 166 -1.92 -12.31 -10.30
N ILE A 167 -1.22 -12.14 -11.43
CA ILE A 167 -1.31 -10.92 -12.25
C ILE A 167 -2.74 -10.71 -12.78
N ALA A 168 -3.36 -11.75 -13.33
CA ALA A 168 -4.71 -11.68 -13.89
C ALA A 168 -5.76 -11.39 -12.81
N PHE A 169 -5.80 -12.22 -11.77
CA PHE A 169 -6.88 -12.18 -10.77
C PHE A 169 -6.66 -11.09 -9.72
N ARG A 170 -5.43 -10.87 -9.24
CA ARG A 170 -5.15 -9.93 -8.13
C ARG A 170 -4.61 -8.61 -8.66
N GLY A 171 -3.72 -8.66 -9.66
CA GLY A 171 -3.16 -7.46 -10.29
C GLY A 171 -4.19 -6.66 -11.08
N TYR A 172 -5.02 -7.34 -11.88
CA TYR A 172 -6.01 -6.69 -12.73
C TYR A 172 -7.44 -6.75 -12.18
N LEU A 173 -8.03 -7.93 -12.03
CA LEU A 173 -9.47 -8.08 -11.73
C LEU A 173 -9.84 -7.57 -10.34
N GLN A 174 -9.12 -7.98 -9.29
CA GLN A 174 -9.34 -7.50 -7.92
C GLN A 174 -9.27 -5.98 -7.85
N ARG A 175 -8.28 -5.37 -8.52
CA ARG A 175 -8.15 -3.91 -8.59
C ARG A 175 -9.35 -3.27 -9.29
N ALA A 176 -9.75 -3.79 -10.45
CA ALA A 176 -10.90 -3.27 -11.20
C ALA A 176 -12.20 -3.32 -10.36
N PHE A 177 -12.49 -4.45 -9.73
CA PHE A 177 -13.68 -4.59 -8.87
C PHE A 177 -13.54 -3.82 -7.54
N GLY A 178 -12.33 -3.70 -7.02
CA GLY A 178 -11.98 -2.89 -5.86
C GLY A 178 -12.25 -1.40 -6.08
N GLU A 179 -11.86 -0.85 -7.23
CA GLU A 179 -12.20 0.51 -7.67
C GLU A 179 -13.71 0.71 -7.82
N TRP A 180 -14.46 -0.36 -8.09
CA TRP A 180 -15.90 -0.27 -8.30
C TRP A 180 -16.65 -0.01 -6.99
N ARG A 181 -16.53 -0.94 -6.03
CA ARG A 181 -17.33 -0.96 -4.79
C ARG A 181 -16.53 -1.17 -3.51
N GLY A 182 -15.20 -1.04 -3.60
CA GLY A 182 -14.30 -1.17 -2.45
C GLY A 182 -13.58 -2.52 -2.39
N PRO A 183 -12.55 -2.62 -1.53
CA PRO A 183 -11.61 -3.74 -1.50
C PRO A 183 -12.28 -5.10 -1.22
N VAL A 184 -13.34 -5.12 -0.39
CA VAL A 184 -14.08 -6.36 -0.10
C VAL A 184 -14.72 -6.94 -1.36
N VAL A 185 -15.32 -6.10 -2.21
CA VAL A 185 -15.88 -6.56 -3.49
C VAL A 185 -14.78 -7.02 -4.43
N GLY A 186 -13.65 -6.31 -4.45
CA GLY A 186 -12.46 -6.73 -5.19
C GLY A 186 -12.03 -8.15 -4.84
N VAL A 187 -11.83 -8.42 -3.54
CA VAL A 187 -11.43 -9.72 -2.99
C VAL A 187 -12.44 -10.82 -3.33
N LEU A 188 -13.72 -10.60 -3.04
CA LEU A 188 -14.74 -11.65 -3.21
C LEU A 188 -14.98 -11.99 -4.67
N VAL A 189 -15.08 -10.98 -5.54
CA VAL A 189 -15.40 -11.20 -6.96
C VAL A 189 -14.20 -11.80 -7.70
N SER A 190 -12.98 -11.32 -7.46
CA SER A 190 -11.80 -11.92 -8.10
C SER A 190 -11.60 -13.38 -7.68
N SER A 191 -11.81 -13.70 -6.40
CA SER A 191 -11.68 -15.06 -5.87
C SER A 191 -12.77 -15.99 -6.39
N LEU A 192 -13.99 -15.48 -6.57
CA LEU A 192 -15.06 -16.23 -7.20
C LEU A 192 -14.74 -16.56 -8.66
N ILE A 193 -14.30 -15.57 -9.45
CA ILE A 193 -13.93 -15.80 -10.86
C ILE A 193 -12.75 -16.78 -10.94
N PHE A 194 -11.77 -16.66 -10.04
CA PHE A 194 -10.66 -17.61 -9.93
C PHE A 194 -11.15 -19.05 -9.70
N ALA A 195 -12.07 -19.27 -8.76
CA ALA A 195 -12.66 -20.58 -8.51
C ALA A 195 -13.46 -21.12 -9.71
N LEU A 196 -14.19 -20.24 -10.42
CA LEU A 196 -14.93 -20.63 -11.62
C LEU A 196 -14.00 -21.10 -12.75
N PHE A 197 -12.81 -20.51 -12.90
CA PHE A 197 -11.80 -20.97 -13.86
C PHE A 197 -11.28 -22.39 -13.55
N HIS A 198 -11.40 -22.83 -12.30
CA HIS A 198 -10.98 -24.15 -11.84
C HIS A 198 -12.13 -25.17 -11.83
N ALA A 199 -13.37 -24.76 -12.14
CA ALA A 199 -14.53 -25.64 -12.14
C ALA A 199 -14.51 -26.70 -13.25
N LEU A 200 -13.61 -26.57 -14.22
CA LEU A 200 -13.39 -27.56 -15.29
C LEU A 200 -12.18 -28.46 -15.03
N ASN A 201 -11.54 -28.33 -13.86
CA ASN A 201 -10.43 -29.19 -13.51
C ASN A 201 -10.89 -30.64 -13.30
N PRO A 202 -10.04 -31.64 -13.61
CA PRO A 202 -10.37 -33.04 -13.40
C PRO A 202 -10.75 -33.32 -11.94
N HIS A 203 -11.70 -34.21 -11.71
CA HIS A 203 -12.10 -34.66 -10.38
C HIS A 203 -12.55 -33.57 -9.39
N VAL A 204 -12.93 -32.39 -9.89
CA VAL A 204 -13.40 -31.30 -9.04
C VAL A 204 -14.61 -31.75 -8.20
N ASN A 205 -14.63 -31.32 -6.94
CA ASN A 205 -15.72 -31.58 -6.02
C ASN A 205 -16.15 -30.29 -5.29
N PRO A 206 -17.33 -30.25 -4.63
CA PRO A 206 -17.83 -29.03 -4.00
C PRO A 206 -16.90 -28.43 -2.93
N ILE A 207 -16.22 -29.27 -2.14
CA ILE A 207 -15.24 -28.82 -1.13
C ILE A 207 -14.01 -28.25 -1.83
N GLY A 208 -13.55 -28.89 -2.90
CA GLY A 208 -12.48 -28.39 -3.77
C GLY A 208 -12.78 -26.98 -4.30
N LEU A 209 -13.95 -26.74 -4.90
CA LEU A 209 -14.33 -25.41 -5.37
C LEU A 209 -14.38 -24.36 -4.25
N LEU A 210 -14.91 -24.74 -3.08
CA LEU A 210 -14.91 -23.87 -1.91
C LEU A 210 -13.48 -23.52 -1.46
N ASN A 211 -12.58 -24.50 -1.47
CA ASN A 211 -11.18 -24.31 -1.10
C ASN A 211 -10.41 -23.49 -2.12
N ILE A 212 -10.65 -23.64 -3.43
CA ILE A 212 -10.07 -22.76 -4.45
C ILE A 212 -10.57 -21.32 -4.28
N LEU A 213 -11.87 -21.14 -3.98
CA LEU A 213 -12.41 -19.82 -3.64
C LEU A 213 -11.73 -19.24 -2.39
N LEU A 214 -11.56 -20.04 -1.34
CA LEU A 214 -10.90 -19.63 -0.10
C LEU A 214 -9.41 -19.32 -0.29
N ALA A 215 -8.68 -20.16 -1.02
CA ALA A 215 -7.29 -19.89 -1.42
C ALA A 215 -7.23 -18.57 -2.18
N GLY A 216 -8.19 -18.34 -3.07
CA GLY A 216 -8.30 -17.09 -3.79
C GLY A 216 -8.48 -15.88 -2.88
N VAL A 217 -9.27 -16.01 -1.82
CA VAL A 217 -9.44 -14.99 -0.78
C VAL A 217 -8.15 -14.78 0.00
N VAL A 218 -7.45 -15.84 0.40
CA VAL A 218 -6.16 -15.76 1.12
C VAL A 218 -5.11 -15.02 0.29
N PHE A 219 -5.01 -15.31 -1.02
CA PHE A 219 -4.11 -14.61 -1.93
C PHE A 219 -4.53 -13.16 -2.14
N ALA A 220 -5.83 -12.89 -2.32
CA ALA A 220 -6.34 -11.53 -2.45
C ALA A 220 -6.09 -10.69 -1.17
N VAL A 221 -6.27 -11.28 0.01
CA VAL A 221 -5.96 -10.65 1.30
C VAL A 221 -4.46 -10.41 1.44
N SER A 222 -3.61 -11.33 0.99
CA SER A 222 -2.16 -11.14 0.94
C SER A 222 -1.80 -9.85 0.20
N VAL A 223 -2.38 -9.63 -0.98
CA VAL A 223 -2.16 -8.41 -1.78
C VAL A 223 -2.74 -7.18 -1.11
N GLU A 224 -3.94 -7.28 -0.54
CA GLU A 224 -4.54 -6.17 0.24
C GLU A 224 -3.67 -5.79 1.44
N ARG A 225 -2.99 -6.75 2.06
CA ARG A 225 -2.15 -6.55 3.24
C ARG A 225 -0.76 -6.04 2.90
N THR A 226 -0.14 -6.48 1.81
CA THR A 226 1.23 -6.05 1.48
C THR A 226 1.25 -4.91 0.48
N GLY A 227 0.21 -4.75 -0.33
CA GLY A 227 0.22 -3.90 -1.52
C GLY A 227 1.13 -4.43 -2.63
N THR A 228 1.50 -5.72 -2.61
CA THR A 228 2.29 -6.38 -3.66
C THR A 228 1.70 -7.71 -4.07
N LEU A 229 2.00 -8.14 -5.30
CA LEU A 229 1.67 -9.49 -5.77
C LEU A 229 2.65 -10.55 -5.25
N TRP A 230 3.87 -10.16 -4.87
CA TRP A 230 4.95 -11.10 -4.58
C TRP A 230 4.63 -12.11 -3.48
N LEU A 231 3.94 -11.70 -2.41
CA LEU A 231 3.53 -12.64 -1.35
C LEU A 231 2.53 -13.66 -1.87
N ALA A 232 1.51 -13.21 -2.61
CA ALA A 232 0.51 -14.10 -3.18
C ALA A 232 1.13 -15.06 -4.21
N THR A 233 1.99 -14.56 -5.10
CA THR A 233 2.70 -15.39 -6.09
C THR A 233 3.62 -16.41 -5.43
N GLY A 234 4.41 -16.01 -4.42
CA GLY A 234 5.28 -16.93 -3.68
C GLY A 234 4.49 -18.00 -2.93
N TYR A 235 3.38 -17.61 -2.30
CA TYR A 235 2.49 -18.54 -1.61
C TYR A 235 1.89 -19.54 -2.61
N HIS A 236 1.23 -19.06 -3.65
CA HIS A 236 0.62 -19.90 -4.67
C HIS A 236 1.64 -20.85 -5.31
N PHE A 237 2.79 -20.34 -5.75
CA PHE A 237 3.84 -21.15 -6.35
C PHE A 237 4.32 -22.26 -5.41
N LEU A 238 4.66 -21.95 -4.15
CA LEU A 238 5.16 -22.97 -3.23
C LEU A 238 4.07 -23.90 -2.71
N TRP A 239 2.81 -23.49 -2.69
CA TRP A 239 1.69 -24.40 -2.43
C TRP A 239 1.65 -25.52 -3.46
N ASN A 240 1.63 -25.17 -4.75
CA ASN A 240 1.59 -26.14 -5.86
C ASN A 240 2.87 -26.99 -5.93
N LEU A 241 4.04 -26.33 -5.83
CA LEU A 241 5.33 -27.03 -5.89
C LEU A 241 5.47 -28.02 -4.72
N THR A 242 5.03 -27.65 -3.52
CA THR A 242 5.09 -28.55 -2.36
C THR A 242 4.11 -29.71 -2.53
N GLN A 243 2.87 -29.45 -2.96
CA GLN A 243 1.84 -30.47 -3.15
C GLN A 243 2.25 -31.52 -4.19
N GLY A 244 2.63 -31.07 -5.39
CA GLY A 244 2.97 -31.94 -6.51
C GLY A 244 4.42 -32.40 -6.47
N THR A 245 5.36 -31.47 -6.63
CA THR A 245 6.78 -31.80 -6.86
C THR A 245 7.48 -32.34 -5.62
N ILE A 246 7.15 -31.86 -4.41
CA ILE A 246 7.78 -32.35 -3.18
C ILE A 246 7.04 -33.59 -2.66
N LEU A 247 5.72 -33.49 -2.46
CA LEU A 247 4.95 -34.53 -1.77
C LEU A 247 4.32 -35.57 -2.73
N GLY A 248 4.32 -35.34 -4.04
CA GLY A 248 3.78 -36.29 -5.02
C GLY A 248 2.27 -36.48 -4.95
N MET A 249 1.53 -35.50 -4.44
CA MET A 249 0.07 -35.54 -4.39
C MET A 249 -0.54 -34.89 -5.64
N PRO A 250 -1.77 -35.28 -6.04
CA PRO A 250 -2.45 -34.63 -7.16
C PRO A 250 -2.58 -33.12 -6.93
N VAL A 251 -2.31 -32.31 -7.97
CA VAL A 251 -2.43 -30.84 -7.94
C VAL A 251 -3.70 -30.43 -8.67
N SER A 252 -4.73 -30.02 -7.94
CA SER A 252 -6.04 -29.66 -8.48
C SER A 252 -6.60 -30.70 -9.47
N GLY A 253 -6.50 -31.98 -9.09
CA GLY A 253 -6.95 -33.13 -9.89
C GLY A 253 -5.98 -33.62 -10.96
N MET A 254 -4.85 -32.95 -11.18
CA MET A 254 -3.81 -33.42 -12.09
C MET A 254 -2.84 -34.33 -11.35
N ALA A 255 -2.56 -35.52 -11.91
CA ALA A 255 -1.54 -36.40 -11.39
C ALA A 255 -0.15 -35.74 -11.47
N TRP A 256 0.65 -35.91 -10.42
CA TRP A 256 1.99 -35.32 -10.34
C TRP A 256 3.01 -36.36 -9.91
N GLN A 257 4.23 -36.27 -10.44
CA GLN A 257 5.35 -37.09 -9.98
C GLN A 257 6.21 -36.24 -9.07
N GLY A 258 6.27 -36.61 -7.78
CA GLY A 258 7.04 -35.89 -6.77
C GLY A 258 8.34 -36.59 -6.38
N LEU A 259 9.12 -35.91 -5.53
CA LEU A 259 10.28 -36.49 -4.83
C LEU A 259 9.84 -37.59 -3.85
N LEU A 260 8.70 -37.38 -3.22
CA LEU A 260 7.97 -38.38 -2.45
C LEU A 260 6.70 -38.77 -3.19
N ASP A 261 6.09 -39.88 -2.79
CA ASP A 261 4.72 -40.24 -3.12
C ASP A 261 3.93 -40.35 -1.80
N LEU A 262 3.10 -39.34 -1.53
CA LEU A 262 2.16 -39.29 -0.41
C LEU A 262 0.71 -39.46 -0.90
N SER A 263 0.46 -40.42 -1.78
CA SER A 263 -0.89 -40.79 -2.20
C SER A 263 -1.84 -40.98 -1.00
N PRO A 264 -2.85 -40.11 -0.81
CA PRO A 264 -3.72 -40.17 0.35
C PRO A 264 -4.64 -41.40 0.31
N ARG A 265 -4.67 -42.14 1.42
CA ARG A 265 -5.53 -43.32 1.67
C ARG A 265 -6.59 -43.06 2.75
N GLY A 266 -6.58 -41.88 3.37
CA GLY A 266 -7.58 -41.47 4.35
C GLY A 266 -8.94 -41.13 3.73
N PRO A 267 -9.96 -40.81 4.56
CA PRO A 267 -11.29 -40.48 4.08
C PRO A 267 -11.29 -39.28 3.12
N ALA A 268 -11.90 -39.45 1.94
CA ALA A 268 -11.86 -38.46 0.86
C ALA A 268 -12.41 -37.08 1.25
N VAL A 269 -13.34 -37.00 2.21
CA VAL A 269 -13.83 -35.71 2.72
C VAL A 269 -12.74 -34.88 3.41
N TRP A 270 -11.73 -35.52 3.99
CA TRP A 270 -10.60 -34.86 4.65
C TRP A 270 -9.41 -34.70 3.72
N THR A 271 -9.14 -35.72 2.90
CA THR A 271 -7.96 -35.79 2.03
C THR A 271 -8.16 -35.22 0.64
N GLY A 272 -9.42 -35.02 0.23
CA GLY A 272 -9.84 -34.50 -1.07
C GLY A 272 -9.84 -35.50 -2.23
N GLY A 273 -9.51 -36.78 -1.95
CA GLY A 273 -9.61 -37.86 -2.93
C GLY A 273 -8.77 -37.60 -4.19
N PRO A 274 -9.27 -37.96 -5.38
CA PRO A 274 -8.53 -37.77 -6.64
C PRO A 274 -8.24 -36.31 -7.00
N PHE A 275 -8.98 -35.34 -6.43
CA PHE A 275 -8.67 -33.92 -6.62
C PHE A 275 -7.36 -33.51 -5.91
N GLY A 276 -6.93 -34.29 -4.91
CA GLY A 276 -5.81 -33.97 -4.05
C GLY A 276 -6.23 -33.20 -2.79
N PRO A 277 -5.27 -32.80 -1.93
CA PRO A 277 -5.54 -32.19 -0.63
C PRO A 277 -6.47 -30.98 -0.66
N GLU A 278 -6.44 -30.22 -1.75
CA GLU A 278 -7.29 -29.06 -2.02
C GLU A 278 -8.78 -29.42 -2.02
N GLY A 279 -9.13 -30.68 -2.25
CA GLY A 279 -10.51 -31.17 -2.26
C GLY A 279 -11.06 -31.52 -0.89
N GLY A 280 -10.26 -31.38 0.18
CA GLY A 280 -10.59 -31.89 1.51
C GLY A 280 -10.74 -30.80 2.58
N LEU A 281 -11.43 -31.16 3.67
CA LEU A 281 -11.61 -30.28 4.83
C LEU A 281 -10.29 -29.90 5.52
N THR A 282 -9.24 -30.72 5.37
CA THR A 282 -7.93 -30.39 5.91
C THR A 282 -7.36 -29.11 5.26
N ALA A 283 -7.49 -28.95 3.94
CA ALA A 283 -7.10 -27.72 3.28
C ALA A 283 -7.98 -26.53 3.72
N THR A 284 -9.29 -26.73 3.92
CA THR A 284 -10.18 -25.68 4.43
C THR A 284 -9.70 -25.13 5.76
N LEU A 285 -9.40 -26.02 6.72
CA LEU A 285 -8.93 -25.63 8.05
C LEU A 285 -7.58 -24.91 7.97
N VAL A 286 -6.63 -25.43 7.20
CA VAL A 286 -5.29 -24.83 7.08
C VAL A 286 -5.35 -23.45 6.41
N LEU A 287 -6.18 -23.26 5.38
CA LEU A 287 -6.38 -21.97 4.72
C LEU A 287 -7.03 -20.94 5.65
N LEU A 288 -8.00 -21.34 6.48
CA LEU A 288 -8.58 -20.45 7.49
C LEU A 288 -7.57 -20.08 8.57
N LEU A 289 -6.80 -21.05 9.07
CA LEU A 289 -5.78 -20.83 10.09
C LEU A 289 -4.62 -19.98 9.57
N SER A 290 -4.25 -20.09 8.29
CA SER A 290 -3.16 -19.32 7.70
C SER A 290 -3.44 -17.81 7.68
N LEU A 291 -4.70 -17.40 7.73
CA LEU A 291 -5.08 -15.98 7.86
C LEU A 291 -4.55 -15.32 9.14
N ILE A 292 -4.37 -16.08 10.23
CA ILE A 292 -3.88 -15.55 11.51
C ILE A 292 -2.43 -15.06 11.40
N PRO A 293 -1.42 -15.93 11.12
CA PRO A 293 -0.05 -15.46 10.93
C PRO A 293 0.06 -14.51 9.73
N LEU A 294 -0.75 -14.68 8.67
CA LEU A 294 -0.78 -13.72 7.57
C LEU A 294 -1.13 -12.32 8.08
N TRP A 295 -2.17 -12.20 8.90
CA TRP A 295 -2.55 -10.92 9.51
C TRP A 295 -1.45 -10.39 10.43
N LEU A 296 -0.88 -11.23 11.31
CA LEU A 296 0.12 -10.80 12.29
C LEU A 296 1.44 -10.33 11.66
N LEU A 297 1.90 -11.03 10.62
CA LEU A 297 3.21 -10.80 9.98
C LEU A 297 3.18 -9.76 8.86
N THR A 298 2.00 -9.46 8.31
CA THR A 298 1.83 -8.45 7.26
C THR A 298 1.09 -7.24 7.80
N ARG A 299 1.25 -6.06 7.20
CA ARG A 299 0.43 -4.88 7.52
C ARG A 299 0.22 -4.06 6.25
N ARG A 300 -1.03 -3.60 6.04
CA ARG A 300 -1.34 -2.66 4.95
C ARG A 300 -0.34 -1.51 5.01
N PRO A 301 0.35 -1.17 3.91
CA PRO A 301 0.98 0.14 3.82
C PRO A 301 -0.11 1.17 4.15
N ALA A 302 0.08 1.98 5.19
CA ALA A 302 -0.92 2.98 5.54
C ALA A 302 -1.18 3.82 4.29
N THR A 303 -2.44 4.12 3.97
CA THR A 303 -2.68 5.14 2.94
C THR A 303 -2.26 6.49 3.49
N VAL A 304 -1.80 7.40 2.64
CA VAL A 304 -1.42 8.79 3.03
C VAL A 304 -2.53 9.44 3.88
N ALA A 305 -3.80 9.20 3.54
CA ALA A 305 -4.94 9.71 4.29
C ALA A 305 -5.08 9.10 5.70
N VAL A 306 -4.83 7.79 5.86
CA VAL A 306 -4.86 7.13 7.18
C VAL A 306 -3.67 7.59 8.02
N ALA A 307 -2.46 7.64 7.43
CA ALA A 307 -1.27 8.14 8.10
C ALA A 307 -1.47 9.58 8.60
N CYS A 308 -2.01 10.45 7.76
CA CYS A 308 -2.37 11.83 8.12
C CYS A 308 -3.32 11.89 9.33
N ARG A 309 -4.41 11.12 9.32
CA ARG A 309 -5.38 11.11 10.42
C ARG A 309 -4.78 10.62 11.74
N ASN A 310 -3.99 9.56 11.69
CA ASN A 310 -3.35 9.00 12.89
C ASN A 310 -2.33 9.98 13.48
N GLN A 311 -1.50 10.59 12.63
CA GLN A 311 -0.55 11.62 13.05
C GLN A 311 -1.28 12.83 13.63
N ARG A 312 -2.39 13.26 13.03
CA ARG A 312 -3.19 14.37 13.57
C ARG A 312 -3.72 14.10 14.96
N ALA A 313 -4.30 12.92 15.19
CA ALA A 313 -4.78 12.56 16.52
C ALA A 313 -3.64 12.58 17.56
N ALA A 314 -2.47 12.06 17.20
CA ALA A 314 -1.31 12.05 18.09
C ALA A 314 -0.77 13.46 18.38
N VAL A 315 -0.67 14.31 17.36
CA VAL A 315 -0.19 15.69 17.54
C VAL A 315 -1.21 16.53 18.31
N GLU A 316 -2.50 16.42 18.02
CA GLU A 316 -3.54 17.15 18.76
C GLU A 316 -3.66 16.70 20.23
N ALA A 317 -3.39 15.43 20.52
CA ALA A 317 -3.31 14.92 21.89
C ALA A 317 -2.11 15.52 22.66
N ALA A 318 -0.99 15.78 21.98
CA ALA A 318 0.23 16.31 22.61
C ALA A 318 0.27 17.85 22.68
N PHE A 319 -0.25 18.54 21.67
CA PHE A 319 -0.10 20.00 21.51
C PHE A 319 -1.43 20.77 21.51
N GLY A 320 -2.57 20.07 21.60
CA GLY A 320 -3.90 20.65 21.51
C GLY A 320 -4.42 20.77 20.06
N PRO A 321 -5.67 21.24 19.88
CA PRO A 321 -6.32 21.31 18.57
C PRO A 321 -5.51 22.12 17.55
N LEU A 322 -5.38 21.61 16.33
CA LEU A 322 -4.61 22.24 15.27
C LEU A 322 -5.48 22.81 14.15
N PRO A 323 -5.17 24.02 13.66
CA PRO A 323 -5.84 24.54 12.48
C PRO A 323 -5.47 23.69 11.26
N ALA A 324 -6.45 23.46 10.39
CA ALA A 324 -6.26 22.70 9.16
C ALA A 324 -7.04 23.33 8.01
N VAL A 325 -6.44 23.28 6.82
CA VAL A 325 -7.06 23.74 5.58
C VAL A 325 -6.96 22.67 4.49
N HIS A 326 -7.99 22.57 3.66
CA HIS A 326 -8.04 21.63 2.54
C HIS A 326 -8.10 22.39 1.22
N HIS A 327 -7.21 22.03 0.29
CA HIS A 327 -7.20 22.59 -1.06
C HIS A 327 -7.47 21.53 -2.12
N ARG A 328 -8.08 21.96 -3.22
CA ARG A 328 -8.21 21.16 -4.44
C ARG A 328 -7.39 21.84 -5.52
N LEU A 329 -6.49 21.09 -6.16
CA LEU A 329 -5.58 21.65 -7.16
C LEU A 329 -5.57 20.80 -8.41
N ASP A 330 -5.81 21.44 -9.54
CA ASP A 330 -5.46 20.89 -10.84
C ASP A 330 -3.96 21.12 -11.08
N VAL A 331 -3.23 20.01 -11.11
CA VAL A 331 -1.78 19.95 -11.25
C VAL A 331 -1.42 19.25 -12.57
N GLY A 332 -0.26 19.59 -13.12
CA GLY A 332 0.24 18.91 -14.31
C GLY A 332 0.58 17.44 -14.04
N PRO A 333 0.67 16.61 -15.10
CA PRO A 333 0.83 15.16 -14.99
C PRO A 333 2.08 14.74 -14.23
N ARG A 334 3.18 15.51 -14.38
CA ARG A 334 4.46 15.22 -13.71
C ARG A 334 4.36 15.30 -12.19
N LEU A 335 3.82 16.41 -11.67
CA LEU A 335 3.65 16.59 -10.22
C LEU A 335 2.61 15.62 -9.66
N PHE A 336 1.51 15.41 -10.39
CA PHE A 336 0.49 14.44 -9.98
C PHE A 336 1.09 13.05 -9.79
N GLN A 337 1.87 12.57 -10.76
CA GLN A 337 2.50 11.26 -10.71
C GLN A 337 3.51 11.15 -9.57
N ASP A 338 4.32 12.18 -9.36
CA ASP A 338 5.30 12.22 -8.27
C ASP A 338 4.63 12.05 -6.89
N LEU A 339 3.58 12.82 -6.62
CA LEU A 339 2.87 12.78 -5.35
C LEU A 339 1.96 11.55 -5.20
N ALA A 340 1.40 11.03 -6.29
CA ALA A 340 0.64 9.77 -6.27
C ALA A 340 1.52 8.55 -5.98
N LEU A 341 2.78 8.55 -6.43
CA LEU A 341 3.77 7.50 -6.17
C LEU A 341 4.60 7.74 -4.91
N ALA A 342 4.49 8.90 -4.25
CA ALA A 342 5.22 9.20 -3.02
C ALA A 342 5.13 8.07 -1.96
N PRO A 343 3.99 7.41 -1.72
CA PRO A 343 3.88 6.34 -0.72
C PRO A 343 4.69 5.10 -1.09
N THR A 344 4.82 4.78 -2.38
CA THR A 344 5.63 3.63 -2.84
C THR A 344 7.12 3.90 -2.68
N ARG A 345 7.50 5.18 -2.58
CA ARG A 345 8.86 5.63 -2.25
C ARG A 345 9.07 5.88 -0.75
N GLY A 346 8.11 5.47 0.09
CA GLY A 346 8.19 5.64 1.54
C GLY A 346 7.85 7.04 2.05
N ARG A 347 7.31 7.94 1.20
CA ARG A 347 6.91 9.28 1.62
C ARG A 347 5.41 9.31 1.90
N MET A 348 5.07 9.32 3.18
CA MET A 348 3.69 9.29 3.69
C MET A 348 3.05 10.67 3.79
N GLY A 349 3.81 11.73 3.57
CA GLY A 349 3.43 13.14 3.63
C GLY A 349 4.68 14.01 3.63
N GLU A 350 4.55 15.27 3.99
CA GLU A 350 5.71 16.14 4.23
C GLU A 350 5.58 17.01 5.47
N VAL A 351 6.73 17.44 5.98
CA VAL A 351 6.88 18.54 6.95
C VAL A 351 7.43 19.76 6.21
N VAL A 352 6.89 20.94 6.52
CA VAL A 352 7.35 22.25 6.05
C VAL A 352 7.80 23.01 7.27
N LEU A 353 9.06 23.44 7.26
CA LEU A 353 9.75 23.94 8.43
C LEU A 353 9.82 25.46 8.40
N LEU A 354 9.37 26.07 9.48
CA LEU A 354 9.60 27.48 9.79
C LEU A 354 10.71 27.54 10.84
N LEU A 355 11.96 27.58 10.38
CA LEU A 355 13.11 27.73 11.27
C LEU A 355 13.33 29.22 11.51
N ARG A 356 13.17 29.65 12.77
CA ARG A 356 13.15 31.06 13.16
C ARG A 356 14.33 31.42 14.05
N ARG A 357 14.93 32.58 13.81
CA ARG A 357 15.94 33.19 14.68
C ARG A 357 15.34 34.06 15.78
N ALA A 358 16.17 34.40 16.77
CA ALA A 358 15.79 35.28 17.88
C ALA A 358 15.28 36.67 17.43
N ASP A 359 15.76 37.17 16.28
CA ASP A 359 15.32 38.43 15.66
C ASP A 359 14.00 38.33 14.88
N GLY A 360 13.39 37.14 14.85
CA GLY A 360 12.14 36.87 14.17
C GLY A 360 12.26 36.55 12.68
N GLN A 361 13.47 36.53 12.11
CA GLN A 361 13.68 36.12 10.73
C GLN A 361 13.45 34.62 10.55
N VAL A 362 12.97 34.23 9.36
CA VAL A 362 12.68 32.83 9.00
C VAL A 362 13.61 32.39 7.87
N LEU A 363 14.09 31.15 7.95
CA LEU A 363 14.98 30.59 6.95
C LEU A 363 14.22 30.12 5.70
N LEU A 364 14.69 30.57 4.54
CA LEU A 364 14.39 30.00 3.24
C LEU A 364 15.62 29.32 2.66
N HIS A 365 15.40 28.34 1.79
CA HIS A 365 16.46 27.70 1.01
C HIS A 365 16.17 27.74 -0.50
N THR A 366 17.20 27.46 -1.29
CA THR A 366 17.08 27.20 -2.72
C THR A 366 17.87 25.97 -3.10
N LYS A 367 17.46 25.27 -4.16
CA LYS A 367 18.14 24.08 -4.67
C LYS A 367 18.68 24.37 -6.07
N SER A 368 19.80 23.76 -6.44
CA SER A 368 20.55 24.07 -7.67
C SER A 368 19.76 23.84 -8.97
N PHE A 369 18.69 23.05 -8.92
CA PHE A 369 17.84 22.72 -10.05
C PHE A 369 16.55 23.55 -10.11
N TYR A 370 16.31 24.47 -9.17
CA TYR A 370 15.19 25.39 -9.25
C TYR A 370 15.46 26.51 -10.26
N PRO A 371 14.41 27.19 -10.76
CA PRO A 371 14.59 28.43 -11.49
C PRO A 371 15.39 29.46 -10.66
N PRO A 372 16.30 30.22 -11.27
CA PRO A 372 17.10 31.22 -10.56
C PRO A 372 16.25 32.16 -9.70
N GLY A 373 16.70 32.44 -8.47
CA GLY A 373 15.99 33.31 -7.53
C GLY A 373 14.81 32.66 -6.79
N THR A 374 14.53 31.38 -7.01
CA THR A 374 13.45 30.68 -6.30
C THR A 374 13.88 30.29 -4.89
N TYR A 375 13.32 30.95 -3.87
CA TYR A 375 13.48 30.59 -2.47
C TYR A 375 12.17 30.10 -1.87
N ARG A 376 12.26 29.14 -0.95
CA ARG A 376 11.11 28.57 -0.25
C ARG A 376 11.49 28.08 1.15
N LEU A 377 10.49 27.86 2.00
CA LEU A 377 10.64 27.19 3.30
C LEU A 377 11.22 25.79 3.09
N PRO A 378 12.16 25.34 3.95
CA PRO A 378 12.65 23.96 3.96
C PRO A 378 11.51 22.96 4.13
N SER A 379 11.64 21.78 3.53
CA SER A 379 10.61 20.75 3.65
C SER A 379 11.14 19.38 3.27
N GLY A 380 10.66 18.34 3.96
CA GLY A 380 11.00 16.98 3.59
C GLY A 380 9.95 15.94 3.94
N GLY A 381 10.26 14.70 3.59
CA GLY A 381 9.29 13.60 3.56
C GLY A 381 9.11 12.95 4.92
N ILE A 382 7.86 12.61 5.27
CA ILE A 382 7.60 11.78 6.46
C ILE A 382 7.74 10.31 6.06
N ARG A 383 8.69 9.59 6.67
CA ARG A 383 8.95 8.17 6.41
C ARG A 383 7.84 7.28 7.00
N PRO A 384 7.71 6.00 6.58
CA PRO A 384 6.71 5.12 7.16
C PRO A 384 7.07 4.84 8.63
N ASN A 385 6.10 4.97 9.53
CA ASN A 385 6.26 4.84 10.99
C ASN A 385 7.08 5.95 11.67
N GLU A 386 7.38 7.05 10.98
CA GLU A 386 8.01 8.24 11.56
C GLU A 386 6.94 9.22 12.07
N THR A 387 7.18 9.89 13.20
CA THR A 387 6.27 10.94 13.71
C THR A 387 6.49 12.25 12.96
N VAL A 388 5.49 13.15 12.95
CA VAL A 388 5.63 14.49 12.35
C VAL A 388 6.79 15.27 12.98
N MET A 389 6.96 15.18 14.30
CA MET A 389 8.01 15.92 15.00
C MET A 389 9.40 15.32 14.74
N ASP A 390 9.53 14.00 14.67
CA ASP A 390 10.81 13.35 14.34
C ASP A 390 11.25 13.65 12.92
N ALA A 391 10.31 13.61 11.97
CA ALA A 391 10.56 14.03 10.60
C ALA A 391 11.03 15.49 10.56
N ALA A 392 10.39 16.39 11.33
CA ALA A 392 10.79 17.79 11.37
C ALA A 392 12.20 18.02 11.96
N ARG A 393 12.57 17.29 13.03
CA ARG A 393 13.95 17.33 13.59
C ARG A 393 14.97 16.87 12.57
N ARG A 394 14.70 15.73 11.93
CA ARG A 394 15.59 15.11 10.96
C ARG A 394 15.80 16.01 9.75
N GLU A 395 14.71 16.48 9.13
CA GLU A 395 14.77 17.32 7.93
C GLU A 395 15.42 18.67 8.22
N ALA A 396 15.24 19.24 9.43
CA ALA A 396 15.98 20.44 9.83
C ALA A 396 17.50 20.19 9.87
N ALA A 397 17.93 19.07 10.47
CA ALA A 397 19.34 18.72 10.55
C ALA A 397 19.95 18.33 9.20
N GLU A 398 19.23 17.54 8.38
CA GLU A 398 19.67 17.09 7.05
C GLU A 398 19.75 18.27 6.07
N GLU A 399 18.69 19.09 5.94
CA GLU A 399 18.66 20.19 4.96
C GLU A 399 19.43 21.45 5.40
N THR A 400 19.63 21.69 6.71
CA THR A 400 20.16 22.98 7.18
C THR A 400 21.29 22.88 8.19
N GLY A 401 21.56 21.69 8.74
CA GLY A 401 22.52 21.51 9.81
C GLY A 401 22.12 22.12 11.15
N LEU A 402 20.97 22.78 11.24
CA LEU A 402 20.48 23.43 12.45
C LEU A 402 19.77 22.42 13.37
N SER A 403 19.93 22.60 14.68
CA SER A 403 19.29 21.77 15.69
C SER A 403 17.95 22.39 16.14
N ALA A 404 16.84 21.83 15.67
CA ALA A 404 15.49 22.23 16.10
C ALA A 404 15.11 21.53 17.43
N ARG A 405 15.30 22.22 18.57
CA ARG A 405 15.05 21.65 19.91
C ARG A 405 13.59 21.78 20.36
N GLU A 406 12.97 22.94 20.15
CA GLU A 406 11.59 23.25 20.56
C GLU A 406 10.66 23.36 19.34
N LEU A 407 10.16 22.21 18.88
CA LEU A 407 9.25 22.15 17.75
C LEU A 407 7.81 22.35 18.20
N HIS A 408 7.10 23.23 17.51
CA HIS A 408 5.66 23.44 17.69
C HIS A 408 4.91 23.26 16.38
N PRO A 409 3.88 22.40 16.33
CA PRO A 409 3.03 22.30 15.16
C PRO A 409 2.21 23.58 15.00
N LEU A 410 2.25 24.19 13.81
CA LEU A 410 1.44 25.36 13.47
C LEU A 410 0.10 24.99 12.83
N GLY A 411 0.07 23.92 12.04
CA GLY A 411 -1.15 23.46 11.40
C GLY A 411 -0.93 22.47 10.26
N LEU A 412 -2.03 22.09 9.61
CA LEU A 412 -2.06 21.04 8.60
C LEU A 412 -2.70 21.52 7.30
N VAL A 413 -1.97 21.42 6.19
CA VAL A 413 -2.50 21.64 4.84
C VAL A 413 -2.73 20.30 4.17
N THR A 414 -3.94 20.04 3.69
CA THR A 414 -4.29 18.82 2.95
C THR A 414 -4.70 19.13 1.53
N TYR A 415 -4.46 18.19 0.61
CA TYR A 415 -4.67 18.40 -0.82
C TYR A 415 -5.47 17.25 -1.42
N THR A 416 -6.46 17.61 -2.24
CA THR A 416 -6.95 16.74 -3.32
C THR A 416 -6.34 17.22 -4.61
N LEU A 417 -5.31 16.52 -5.08
CA LEU A 417 -4.62 16.82 -6.32
C LEU A 417 -5.37 16.17 -7.48
N ARG A 418 -5.45 16.86 -8.61
CA ARG A 418 -6.19 16.44 -9.80
C ARG A 418 -5.32 16.58 -11.03
N ASP A 419 -5.35 15.57 -11.87
CA ASP A 419 -4.87 15.65 -13.25
C ASP A 419 -5.94 15.02 -14.14
N GLY A 420 -6.72 15.89 -14.80
CA GLY A 420 -7.97 15.53 -15.45
C GLY A 420 -8.97 14.91 -14.44
N ARG A 421 -9.24 13.60 -14.60
CA ARG A 421 -10.13 12.84 -13.69
C ARG A 421 -9.40 11.98 -12.66
N ARG A 422 -8.07 11.91 -12.72
CA ARG A 422 -7.25 11.25 -11.70
C ARG A 422 -7.21 12.10 -10.43
N ARG A 423 -7.20 11.45 -9.27
CA ARG A 423 -7.16 12.11 -7.95
C ARG A 423 -6.22 11.39 -7.00
N CYS A 424 -5.40 12.14 -6.27
CA CYS A 424 -4.66 11.61 -5.13
C CYS A 424 -4.76 12.58 -3.94
N PHE A 425 -4.56 12.04 -2.74
CA PHE A 425 -4.55 12.80 -1.49
C PHE A 425 -3.11 12.98 -1.03
N PHE A 426 -2.77 14.19 -0.59
CA PHE A 426 -1.48 14.52 -0.01
C PHE A 426 -1.64 15.49 1.17
N HIS A 427 -0.60 15.65 1.99
CA HIS A 427 -0.63 16.61 3.10
C HIS A 427 0.76 17.16 3.44
N SER A 428 0.78 18.40 3.94
CA SER A 428 1.96 19.12 4.43
C SER A 428 1.69 19.58 5.87
N TRP A 429 2.55 19.18 6.80
CA TRP A 429 2.54 19.62 8.19
C TRP A 429 3.42 20.85 8.35
N LEU A 430 2.90 21.91 8.95
CA LEU A 430 3.69 23.11 9.22
C LEU A 430 4.19 23.05 10.65
N VAL A 431 5.50 23.17 10.81
CA VAL A 431 6.16 23.09 12.12
C VAL A 431 7.11 24.27 12.26
N VAL A 432 6.98 25.01 13.35
CA VAL A 432 7.92 26.08 13.71
C VAL A 432 8.92 25.56 14.73
N ALA A 433 10.16 25.99 14.60
CA ALA A 433 11.18 25.80 15.61
C ALA A 433 12.07 27.03 15.68
N ASP A 434 12.42 27.41 16.90
CA ASP A 434 13.48 28.39 17.14
C ASP A 434 14.84 27.70 16.99
N VAL A 435 15.77 28.36 16.29
CA VAL A 435 17.09 27.83 15.93
C VAL A 435 18.19 28.86 16.16
N GLU A 436 19.39 28.34 16.42
CA GLU A 436 20.62 29.13 16.59
C GLU A 436 21.69 28.64 15.60
N GLY A 437 22.57 29.56 15.19
CA GLY A 437 23.67 29.28 14.27
C GLY A 437 23.35 29.60 12.80
N GLU A 438 24.36 29.41 11.95
CA GLU A 438 24.26 29.60 10.50
C GLU A 438 23.93 28.28 9.79
N PRO A 439 23.02 28.29 8.80
CA PRO A 439 22.63 27.09 8.09
C PRO A 439 23.76 26.62 7.19
N ASN A 440 23.98 25.31 7.17
CA ASN A 440 24.92 24.65 6.27
C ASN A 440 24.25 23.40 5.67
N ALA A 441 24.43 23.18 4.37
CA ALA A 441 23.91 22.00 3.72
C ALA A 441 24.75 20.78 4.14
N ASN A 442 24.19 19.95 5.02
CA ASN A 442 24.89 18.78 5.56
C ASN A 442 24.73 17.52 4.70
N ASP A 443 23.83 17.55 3.70
CA ASP A 443 23.63 16.47 2.75
C ASP A 443 23.77 16.96 1.31
N GLY A 444 24.74 16.39 0.58
CA GLY A 444 25.02 16.71 -0.82
C GLY A 444 23.90 16.24 -1.76
N ASP A 445 23.14 15.20 -1.39
CA ASP A 445 22.04 14.68 -2.20
C ASP A 445 20.85 15.66 -2.25
N GLU A 446 20.74 16.53 -1.25
CA GLU A 446 19.69 17.55 -1.18
C GLU A 446 19.92 18.71 -2.18
N ARG A 447 21.14 18.84 -2.73
CA ARG A 447 21.50 19.84 -3.76
C ARG A 447 21.09 21.26 -3.39
N ILE A 448 21.19 21.60 -2.11
CA ILE A 448 20.89 22.94 -1.61
C ILE A 448 21.99 23.89 -2.08
N ALA A 449 21.60 24.94 -2.79
CA ALA A 449 22.52 25.89 -3.41
C ALA A 449 22.65 27.20 -2.63
N GLY A 450 21.76 27.46 -1.67
CA GLY A 450 21.83 28.66 -0.86
C GLY A 450 20.71 28.77 0.18
N PHE A 451 20.94 29.66 1.12
CA PHE A 451 20.05 29.99 2.22
C PHE A 451 19.79 31.50 2.25
N ARG A 452 18.63 31.89 2.76
CA ARG A 452 18.27 33.29 2.97
C ARG A 452 17.40 33.44 4.20
N TRP A 453 17.81 34.32 5.12
CA TRP A 453 16.98 34.77 6.22
C TRP A 453 16.08 35.90 5.73
N VAL A 454 14.77 35.77 5.96
CA VAL A 454 13.77 36.76 5.54
C VAL A 454 12.92 37.22 6.70
N GLY A 455 12.52 38.48 6.69
CA GLY A 455 11.55 39.01 7.65
C GLY A 455 10.11 38.55 7.36
N PRO A 456 9.18 38.76 8.30
CA PRO A 456 7.76 38.41 8.11
C PRO A 456 7.14 39.02 6.85
N ASP A 457 7.44 40.28 6.52
CA ASP A 457 6.88 40.96 5.35
C ASP A 457 7.39 40.40 4.02
N GLU A 458 8.63 39.93 3.97
CA GLU A 458 9.19 39.28 2.78
C GLU A 458 8.64 37.84 2.65
N LEU A 459 8.41 37.15 3.77
CA LEU A 459 7.76 35.83 3.78
C LEU A 459 6.35 35.88 3.14
N LEU A 460 5.63 36.99 3.29
CA LEU A 460 4.32 37.21 2.66
C LEU A 460 4.38 37.28 1.12
N GLN A 461 5.56 37.59 0.55
CA GLN A 461 5.75 37.73 -0.89
C GLN A 461 6.14 36.41 -1.58
N VAL A 462 6.69 35.46 -0.82
CA VAL A 462 7.15 34.16 -1.33
C VAL A 462 6.04 33.36 -2.06
N PRO A 463 4.79 33.27 -1.57
CA PRO A 463 3.75 32.54 -2.28
C PRO A 463 3.50 33.04 -3.70
N GLU A 464 3.52 34.36 -3.90
CA GLU A 464 3.26 34.94 -5.22
C GLU A 464 4.43 34.68 -6.16
N ALA A 465 5.67 34.84 -5.68
CA ALA A 465 6.86 34.47 -6.45
C ALA A 465 6.85 33.01 -6.91
N LEU A 466 6.35 32.10 -6.06
CA LEU A 466 6.19 30.68 -6.41
C LEU A 466 5.10 30.44 -7.47
N ARG A 467 4.03 31.24 -7.48
CA ARG A 467 2.94 31.11 -8.48
C ARG A 467 3.35 31.60 -9.85
N THR A 468 4.22 32.60 -9.91
CA THR A 468 4.71 33.21 -11.15
C THR A 468 5.86 32.43 -11.79
N LEU A 469 6.23 31.27 -11.24
CA LEU A 469 7.26 30.42 -11.84
C LEU A 469 6.88 29.97 -13.27
N PRO A 470 7.88 29.69 -14.13
CA PRO A 470 7.64 29.25 -15.50
C PRO A 470 6.68 28.06 -15.62
N THR A 471 6.01 27.91 -16.75
CA THR A 471 4.93 26.93 -16.99
C THR A 471 5.30 25.50 -16.57
N GLU A 472 6.55 25.07 -16.79
CA GLU A 472 7.06 23.75 -16.41
C GLU A 472 7.07 23.52 -14.88
N TRP A 473 7.19 24.60 -14.09
CA TRP A 473 7.15 24.62 -12.62
C TRP A 473 5.80 25.07 -12.09
N GLY A 474 4.92 25.66 -12.90
CA GLY A 474 3.70 26.32 -12.43
C GLY A 474 2.78 25.43 -11.58
N GLY A 475 2.67 24.13 -11.90
CA GLY A 475 1.93 23.18 -11.06
C GLY A 475 2.55 22.98 -9.67
N TRP A 476 3.88 22.88 -9.62
CA TRP A 476 4.66 22.73 -8.38
C TRP A 476 4.68 24.02 -7.58
N GLY A 477 4.86 25.17 -8.24
CA GLY A 477 4.83 26.49 -7.65
C GLY A 477 3.50 26.79 -6.94
N ARG A 478 2.37 26.56 -7.61
CA ARG A 478 1.03 26.69 -6.99
C ARG A 478 0.83 25.75 -5.80
N PHE A 479 1.34 24.52 -5.89
CA PHE A 479 1.28 23.56 -4.77
C PHE A 479 2.09 24.06 -3.58
N ARG A 480 3.33 24.52 -3.79
CA ARG A 480 4.20 25.02 -2.72
C ARG A 480 3.72 26.34 -2.11
N ALA A 481 3.16 27.24 -2.91
CA ALA A 481 2.65 28.54 -2.44
C ALA A 481 1.64 28.39 -1.29
N LEU A 482 0.76 27.38 -1.34
CA LEU A 482 -0.29 27.19 -0.32
C LEU A 482 0.27 26.90 1.08
N ALA A 483 1.33 26.10 1.17
CA ALA A 483 1.98 25.86 2.45
C ALA A 483 2.58 27.15 3.01
N HIS A 484 3.15 28.01 2.16
CA HIS A 484 3.71 29.31 2.58
C HIS A 484 2.62 30.28 3.03
N GLU A 485 1.46 30.31 2.36
CA GLU A 485 0.33 31.14 2.80
C GLU A 485 -0.27 30.67 4.12
N ALA A 486 -0.36 29.36 4.32
CA ALA A 486 -0.80 28.81 5.60
C ALA A 486 0.21 29.14 6.70
N ALA A 487 1.51 29.05 6.39
CA ALA A 487 2.61 29.36 7.29
C ALA A 487 2.56 30.81 7.77
N ALA A 488 2.50 31.76 6.83
CA ALA A 488 2.40 33.17 7.14
C ALA A 488 1.16 33.50 7.98
N ARG A 489 -0.01 32.95 7.63
CA ARG A 489 -1.28 33.19 8.35
C ARG A 489 -1.28 32.64 9.77
N TRP A 490 -0.76 31.44 9.99
CA TRP A 490 -0.82 30.82 11.32
C TRP A 490 0.34 31.25 12.22
N LEU A 491 1.46 31.67 11.65
CA LEU A 491 2.55 32.28 12.41
C LEU A 491 2.11 33.59 13.06
N SER A 492 1.44 34.48 12.30
CA SER A 492 0.95 35.76 12.84
C SER A 492 -0.08 35.57 13.95
N ILE A 493 -1.06 34.66 13.76
CA ILE A 493 -2.07 34.33 14.78
C ILE A 493 -1.40 33.83 16.07
N THR A 494 -0.37 33.00 15.96
CA THR A 494 0.32 32.43 17.11
C THR A 494 1.18 33.48 17.83
N GLN A 495 1.82 34.39 17.09
CA GLN A 495 2.58 35.51 17.65
C GLN A 495 1.66 36.48 18.39
N ASP A 496 0.51 36.85 17.81
CA ASP A 496 -0.49 37.71 18.47
C ASP A 496 -1.04 37.06 19.74
N ALA A 497 -1.32 35.76 19.71
CA ALA A 497 -1.78 35.02 20.88
C ALA A 497 -0.72 34.94 21.99
N ARG A 498 0.56 34.76 21.64
CA ARG A 498 1.67 34.77 22.61
C ARG A 498 1.84 36.17 23.23
N ARG A 499 1.80 37.21 22.41
CA ARG A 499 1.91 38.60 22.86
C ARG A 499 0.79 38.97 23.83
N ARG A 500 -0.47 38.63 23.52
CA ARG A 500 -1.62 38.88 24.43
C ARG A 500 -1.50 38.14 25.77
N ARG A 501 -1.04 36.88 25.75
CA ARG A 501 -0.79 36.14 27.01
C ARG A 501 0.33 36.77 27.83
N GLN A 502 1.39 37.24 27.18
CA GLN A 502 2.48 37.92 27.87
C GLN A 502 2.00 39.24 28.49
N GLU A 503 1.21 40.03 27.76
CA GLU A 503 0.58 41.27 28.25
C GLU A 503 -0.40 41.00 29.41
N GLU A 504 -1.15 39.89 29.40
CA GLU A 504 -2.00 39.46 30.53
C GLU A 504 -1.17 39.06 31.76
N VAL A 505 -0.11 38.26 31.57
CA VAL A 505 0.78 37.82 32.68
C VAL A 505 1.51 39.01 33.30
N ASP A 506 2.02 39.93 32.48
CA ASP A 506 2.67 41.14 32.96
C ASP A 506 1.66 42.09 33.63
N GLY A 507 0.43 42.18 33.09
CA GLY A 507 -0.66 42.93 33.69
C GLY A 507 -1.12 42.38 35.05
N ASP A 508 -1.18 41.07 35.21
CA ASP A 508 -1.50 40.42 36.48
C ASP A 508 -0.37 40.58 37.50
N ARG A 509 0.90 40.55 37.06
CA ARG A 509 2.06 40.91 37.90
C ARG A 509 1.97 42.34 38.40
N VAL A 510 1.73 43.30 37.51
CA VAL A 510 1.58 44.72 37.89
C VAL A 510 0.39 44.94 38.84
N ARG A 511 -0.71 44.19 38.67
CA ARG A 511 -1.86 44.24 39.61
C ARG A 511 -1.54 43.62 40.96
N ALA A 512 -0.75 42.54 41.00
CA ALA A 512 -0.30 41.91 42.23
C ALA A 512 0.64 42.84 43.02
N ASP A 513 1.59 43.48 42.34
CA ASP A 513 2.53 44.43 42.95
C ASP A 513 1.79 45.66 43.52
N ARG A 514 0.83 46.22 42.77
CA ARG A 514 -0.01 47.34 43.27
C ARG A 514 -0.89 46.94 44.46
N ARG A 515 -1.36 45.69 44.53
CA ARG A 515 -2.11 45.18 45.70
C ARG A 515 -1.20 45.00 46.92
N ALA A 516 0.04 44.59 46.72
CA ALA A 516 1.03 44.48 47.79
C ALA A 516 1.40 45.87 48.35
N GLU A 517 1.59 46.86 47.48
CA GLU A 517 1.85 48.25 47.89
C GLU A 517 0.65 48.88 48.61
N ALA A 518 -0.57 48.67 48.13
CA ALA A 518 -1.79 49.15 48.78
C ALA A 518 -2.07 48.44 50.13
N GLY A 519 -1.69 47.16 50.24
CA GLY A 519 -1.76 46.40 51.49
C GLY A 519 -0.73 46.85 52.54
N ALA A 520 0.44 47.33 52.12
CA ALA A 520 1.46 47.89 53.01
C ALA A 520 1.08 49.30 53.52
N ALA A 521 0.27 50.05 52.78
CA ALA A 521 -0.23 51.37 53.19
C ALA A 521 -1.44 51.31 54.16
N ALA A 522 -2.13 50.17 54.24
CA ALA A 522 -3.22 49.95 55.18
C ALA A 522 -2.69 49.31 56.47
N GLY A 523 -2.47 50.14 57.51
CA GLY A 523 -2.03 49.70 58.83
C GLY A 523 -2.93 48.61 59.46
N PRO A 524 -2.42 47.88 60.47
CA PRO A 524 -3.01 46.61 60.91
C PRO A 524 -4.41 46.80 61.51
N SER A 525 -5.43 46.24 60.84
CA SER A 525 -6.77 46.11 61.42
C SER A 525 -6.86 44.83 62.26
N VAL A 526 -7.16 45.02 63.54
CA VAL A 526 -7.33 43.99 64.55
C VAL A 526 -8.51 43.08 64.20
N ARG A 527 -8.26 41.81 63.87
CA ARG A 527 -9.30 40.76 63.88
C ARG A 527 -9.32 40.09 65.26
N ARG A 528 -10.41 40.30 66.00
CA ARG A 528 -10.75 39.58 67.23
C ARG A 528 -11.10 38.12 66.90
N GLY A 529 -10.63 37.22 67.75
CA GLY A 529 -10.79 35.77 67.65
C GLY A 529 -12.20 35.25 67.96
N GLY A 530 -12.44 34.03 67.49
CA GLY A 530 -13.52 33.15 67.89
C GLY A 530 -12.98 31.72 67.96
N ASP A 531 -13.05 31.14 69.15
CA ASP A 531 -12.51 29.85 69.61
C ASP A 531 -13.34 28.65 69.08
N PRO A 532 -12.80 27.41 69.04
CA PRO A 532 -13.45 26.23 68.48
C PRO A 532 -14.10 25.35 69.57
N THR A 533 -15.34 24.93 69.32
CA THR A 533 -15.98 23.75 69.91
C THR A 533 -16.74 23.11 68.74
N GLY A 534 -16.70 21.82 68.42
CA GLY A 534 -16.63 20.58 69.19
C GLY A 534 -17.70 19.67 68.55
N GLY A 535 -17.43 18.39 68.31
CA GLY A 535 -18.50 17.45 67.93
C GLY A 535 -18.12 16.33 66.96
N ASP A 536 -17.94 15.14 67.54
CA ASP A 536 -17.88 13.81 66.94
C ASP A 536 -19.06 13.47 66.00
N GLY A 537 -18.85 12.48 65.10
CA GLY A 537 -19.97 11.83 64.40
C GLY A 537 -19.64 10.86 63.26
N VAL A 538 -19.12 9.67 63.59
CA VAL A 538 -19.63 8.34 63.17
C VAL A 538 -20.04 8.08 61.69
N ARG A 539 -19.24 7.22 61.02
CA ARG A 539 -19.55 5.99 60.22
C ARG A 539 -20.80 5.86 59.30
N ARG A 540 -20.52 5.15 58.18
CA ARG A 540 -21.37 4.38 57.22
C ARG A 540 -22.03 5.24 56.12
N ALA A 541 -22.06 4.86 54.85
CA ALA A 541 -21.86 3.57 54.16
C ALA A 541 -21.18 3.78 52.80
#